data_AF-A0A5A7V5I4-F1
#
_entry.id   AF-A0A5A7V5I4-F1
#
_cell.length_a   1.000
_cell.length_b   1.000
_cell.length_c   1.000
_cell.angle_alpha   90.00
_cell.angle_beta   90.00
_cell.angle_gamma   90.00
#
_symmetry.space_group_name_H-M   'P 1'
#
loop_
_entity.id
_entity.type
_entity.pdbx_description
1 polymer ?
#
loop_
_entity_poly.entity_id
_entity_poly.type
_entity_poly.pdbx_seq_one_letter_code
_entity_poly.pdbx_strand_id
1 'polypeptide(L)'
;MRRSTTFYFYGTSTISTPTSGFLYGNYDGLNRPPAFDLVLDGMKMLAIEPTSATEIVMEELVYTSEKSGLMNLCLAERKDGGVPFISSIQAIPTGDDLYSKMESNETFWLVARINYGKDDEFEYDLLTAFRKF
;
A
#
# COMPACT_ATOMS: atom_id res chain seq x y z
N MET A 1 14.97 5.07 19.00
CA MET A 1 14.59 3.79 18.39
C MET A 1 13.30 4.04 17.62
N ARG A 2 13.29 4.00 16.29
CA ARG A 2 12.05 4.15 15.52
C ARG A 2 11.27 2.85 15.67
N ARG A 3 10.02 2.92 16.11
CA ARG A 3 9.15 1.73 16.14
C ARG A 3 8.63 1.49 14.73
N SER A 4 8.60 0.23 14.33
CA SER A 4 8.08 -0.17 13.03
C SER A 4 7.28 -1.45 13.16
N THR A 5 6.19 -1.53 12.41
CA THR A 5 5.41 -2.75 12.24
C THR A 5 5.66 -3.29 10.84
N THR A 6 6.04 -4.56 10.73
CA THR A 6 6.37 -5.21 9.46
C THR A 6 5.37 -6.32 9.16
N PHE A 7 4.86 -6.33 7.93
CA PHE A 7 4.00 -7.36 7.37
C PHE A 7 4.79 -8.17 6.34
N TYR A 8 4.61 -9.49 6.38
CA TYR A 8 5.26 -10.43 5.47
C TYR A 8 4.21 -11.09 4.57
N PHE A 9 4.48 -11.08 3.27
CA PHE A 9 3.67 -11.80 2.29
C PHE A 9 4.50 -12.92 1.69
N TYR A 10 3.88 -14.09 1.55
CA TYR A 10 4.47 -15.28 0.97
C TYR A 10 3.64 -15.70 -0.24
N GLY A 11 4.31 -15.88 -1.38
CA GLY A 11 3.69 -16.33 -2.62
C GLY A 11 4.62 -17.21 -3.45
N THR A 12 4.04 -17.95 -4.39
CA THR A 12 4.80 -18.73 -5.38
C THR A 12 5.05 -17.95 -6.67
N SER A 13 4.28 -16.88 -6.92
CA SER A 13 4.49 -15.97 -8.04
C SER A 13 5.65 -15.04 -7.75
N THR A 14 6.46 -14.77 -8.77
CA THR A 14 7.57 -13.81 -8.70
C THR A 14 7.10 -12.36 -8.75
N ILE A 15 5.89 -12.12 -9.27
CA ILE A 15 5.30 -10.79 -9.38
C ILE A 15 3.99 -10.73 -8.60
N SER A 16 3.79 -9.63 -7.87
CA SER A 16 2.54 -9.34 -7.17
C SER A 16 2.20 -7.86 -7.21
N THR A 17 0.92 -7.54 -7.03
CA THR A 17 0.42 -6.17 -6.94
C THR A 17 -0.01 -5.89 -5.50
N PRO A 18 0.87 -5.36 -4.64
CA PRO A 18 0.47 -4.98 -3.31
C PRO A 18 -0.31 -3.66 -3.32
N THR A 19 -1.38 -3.64 -2.52
CA THR A 19 -2.26 -2.48 -2.31
C THR A 19 -2.34 -2.21 -0.83
N SER A 20 -2.06 -0.97 -0.43
CA SER A 20 -2.16 -0.49 0.95
C SER A 20 -3.15 0.66 1.03
N GLY A 21 -4.12 0.57 1.93
CA GLY A 21 -5.13 1.60 2.16
C GLY A 21 -5.03 2.19 3.56
N PHE A 22 -5.16 3.51 3.63
CA PHE A 22 -5.08 4.30 4.85
C PHE A 22 -6.31 5.19 4.96
N LEU A 23 -7.14 4.90 5.96
CA LEU A 23 -8.22 5.75 6.45
C LEU A 23 -8.06 5.87 7.97
N TYR A 24 -7.65 7.05 8.45
CA TYR A 24 -7.36 7.25 9.88
C TYR A 24 -8.61 7.01 10.75
N GLY A 25 -9.78 7.49 10.29
CA GLY A 25 -11.07 7.21 10.93
C GLY A 25 -11.18 7.66 12.39
N ASN A 26 -10.23 8.47 12.88
CA ASN A 26 -10.09 8.81 14.29
C ASN A 26 -10.02 7.58 15.21
N TYR A 27 -9.30 6.52 14.81
CA TYR A 27 -9.27 5.23 15.53
C TYR A 27 -8.82 5.33 17.00
N ASP A 28 -8.03 6.35 17.35
CA ASP A 28 -7.49 6.58 18.69
C ASP A 28 -8.21 7.70 19.47
N GLY A 29 -9.22 8.34 18.87
CA GLY A 29 -9.98 9.43 19.48
C GLY A 29 -9.23 10.77 19.59
N LEU A 30 -8.00 10.89 19.07
CA LEU A 30 -7.18 12.11 19.19
C LEU A 30 -7.48 13.16 18.13
N ASN A 31 -8.19 12.77 17.06
CA ASN A 31 -8.49 13.56 15.88
C ASN A 31 -7.25 14.28 15.30
N ARG A 32 -6.11 13.58 15.33
CA ARG A 32 -4.82 14.07 14.85
C ARG A 32 -4.16 12.97 14.02
N PRO A 33 -4.40 12.95 12.70
CA PRO A 33 -3.84 11.93 11.83
C PRO A 33 -2.31 11.86 11.96
N PRO A 34 -1.73 10.65 12.08
CA PRO A 34 -0.30 10.49 12.21
C PRO A 34 0.42 10.60 10.85
N ALA A 35 1.69 11.02 10.90
CA ALA A 35 2.60 11.10 9.78
C ALA A 35 3.69 10.02 9.88
N PHE A 36 3.80 9.16 8.87
CA PHE A 36 4.74 8.03 8.88
C PHE A 36 5.22 7.68 7.47
N ASP A 37 6.20 6.78 7.37
CA ASP A 37 6.72 6.31 6.08
C ASP A 37 6.26 4.89 5.78
N LEU A 38 5.80 4.66 4.55
CA LEU A 38 5.62 3.33 3.97
C LEU A 38 6.94 2.88 3.37
N VAL A 39 7.45 1.75 3.83
CA VAL A 39 8.76 1.21 3.43
C VAL A 39 8.58 -0.20 2.88
N LEU A 40 9.10 -0.46 1.69
CA LEU A 40 9.10 -1.77 1.05
C LEU A 40 10.53 -2.27 0.94
N ASP A 41 10.85 -3.41 1.54
CA ASP A 41 12.20 -4.00 1.58
C ASP A 41 13.31 -3.02 1.99
N GLY A 42 12.99 -2.13 2.92
CA GLY A 42 13.92 -1.10 3.40
C GLY A 42 13.98 0.16 2.54
N MET A 43 13.36 0.18 1.36
CA MET A 43 13.23 1.37 0.52
C MET A 43 11.97 2.16 0.88
N LYS A 44 12.13 3.46 1.15
CA LYS A 44 10.97 4.34 1.38
C LYS A 44 10.19 4.50 0.07
N MET A 45 8.93 4.08 0.12
CA MET A 45 7.97 4.25 -0.97
C MET A 45 7.31 5.61 -0.80
N LEU A 46 6.35 5.70 0.11
CA LEU A 46 5.50 6.87 0.25
C LEU A 46 5.57 7.49 1.65
N ALA A 47 5.41 8.81 1.70
CA ALA A 47 5.10 9.56 2.91
C ALA A 47 3.58 9.53 3.15
N ILE A 48 3.12 8.91 4.22
CA ILE A 48 1.69 8.90 4.59
C ILE A 48 1.44 10.04 5.57
N GLU A 49 0.71 11.07 5.12
CA GLU A 49 0.41 12.28 5.87
C GLU A 49 -1.04 12.76 5.63
N PRO A 50 -2.06 12.02 6.09
CA PRO A 50 -3.44 12.42 5.90
C PRO A 50 -3.71 13.75 6.61
N THR A 51 -4.42 14.65 5.95
CA THR A 51 -4.80 15.96 6.46
C THR A 51 -6.07 15.93 7.31
N SER A 52 -6.85 14.85 7.24
CA SER A 52 -8.10 14.69 8.01
C SER A 52 -8.43 13.24 8.35
N ALA A 53 -9.41 13.02 9.23
CA ALA A 53 -9.86 11.69 9.62
C ALA A 53 -10.63 10.93 8.53
N THR A 54 -11.12 11.63 7.51
CA THR A 54 -11.90 11.06 6.41
C THR A 54 -11.09 10.96 5.12
N GLU A 55 -9.85 11.45 5.10
CA GLU A 55 -9.00 11.33 3.94
C GLU A 55 -8.58 9.87 3.73
N ILE A 56 -8.70 9.43 2.49
CA ILE A 56 -8.31 8.11 2.03
C ILE A 56 -7.03 8.26 1.23
N VAL A 57 -5.97 7.57 1.67
CA VAL A 57 -4.75 7.40 0.90
C VAL A 57 -4.67 5.94 0.48
N MET A 58 -4.44 5.68 -0.80
CA MET A 58 -4.22 4.34 -1.33
C MET A 58 -2.95 4.33 -2.17
N GLU A 59 -2.15 3.29 -1.98
CA GLU A 59 -0.96 3.03 -2.75
C GLU A 59 -1.08 1.65 -3.40
N GLU A 60 -0.94 1.58 -4.72
CA GLU A 60 -0.87 0.34 -5.48
C GLU A 60 0.49 0.26 -6.18
N LEU A 61 1.18 -0.85 -6.00
CA LEU A 61 2.48 -1.11 -6.60
C LEU A 61 2.41 -2.37 -7.47
N VAL A 62 3.43 -2.53 -8.31
CA VAL A 62 3.81 -3.80 -8.91
C VAL A 62 5.17 -4.14 -8.34
N TYR A 63 5.29 -5.29 -7.70
CA TYR A 63 6.48 -5.70 -6.98
C TYR A 63 6.98 -7.03 -7.52
N THR A 64 8.29 -7.11 -7.77
CA THR A 64 8.98 -8.36 -8.08
C THR A 64 9.71 -8.84 -6.83
N SER A 65 9.41 -10.07 -6.40
CA SER A 65 10.16 -10.69 -5.31
C SER A 65 11.38 -11.42 -5.89
N GLU A 66 12.51 -11.38 -5.18
CA GLU A 66 13.54 -12.38 -5.41
C GLU A 66 13.00 -13.81 -5.16
N LYS A 67 13.79 -14.85 -5.46
CA LYS A 67 13.42 -16.27 -5.38
C LYS A 67 12.76 -16.75 -4.07
N SER A 68 12.82 -15.95 -3.00
CA SER A 68 12.20 -16.26 -1.70
C SER A 68 10.68 -16.01 -1.67
N GLY A 69 10.10 -15.29 -2.64
CA GLY A 69 8.67 -14.95 -2.64
C GLY A 69 8.25 -14.08 -1.46
N LEU A 70 9.23 -13.46 -0.77
CA LEU A 70 9.03 -12.69 0.45
C LEU A 70 9.02 -11.19 0.15
N MET A 71 7.95 -10.53 0.53
CA MET A 71 7.83 -9.07 0.47
C MET A 71 7.70 -8.51 1.89
N ASN A 72 8.55 -7.53 2.24
CA ASN A 72 8.52 -6.88 3.55
C ASN A 72 7.92 -5.48 3.46
N LEU A 73 6.69 -5.30 3.95
CA LEU A 73 6.08 -3.98 4.06
C LEU A 73 6.19 -3.47 5.50
N CYS A 74 6.76 -2.28 5.68
CA CYS A 74 7.04 -1.69 6.98
C CYS A 74 6.38 -0.32 7.11
N LEU A 75 5.66 -0.12 8.20
CA LEU A 75 5.17 1.20 8.62
C LEU A 75 6.17 1.81 9.60
N ALA A 76 6.96 2.78 9.14
CA ALA A 76 8.03 3.38 9.93
C ALA A 76 7.58 4.68 10.59
N GLU A 77 7.59 4.71 11.93
CA GLU A 77 7.28 5.90 12.71
C GLU A 77 8.27 7.03 12.42
N ARG A 78 7.73 8.24 12.25
CA ARG A 78 8.51 9.48 12.23
C ARG A 78 8.54 10.11 13.61
N LYS A 79 9.59 10.88 13.87
CA LYS A 79 9.68 11.66 15.10
C LYS A 79 8.48 12.60 15.19
N ASP A 80 7.77 12.55 16.33
CA ASP A 80 6.56 13.35 16.61
C ASP A 80 5.39 13.07 15.63
N GLY A 81 5.48 12.00 14.84
CA GLY A 81 4.52 11.63 13.80
C GLY A 81 3.32 10.83 14.32
N GLY A 82 3.37 10.31 15.54
CA GLY A 82 2.30 9.45 16.09
C GLY A 82 2.42 7.99 15.67
N VAL A 83 1.43 7.18 16.05
CA VAL A 83 1.45 5.73 15.82
C VAL A 83 1.01 5.42 14.39
N PRO A 84 1.86 4.79 13.55
CA PRO A 84 1.48 4.39 12.20
C PRO A 84 0.25 3.48 12.20
N PHE A 85 -0.57 3.59 11.16
CA PHE A 85 -1.76 2.76 10.99
C PHE A 85 -1.84 2.23 9.56
N ILE A 86 -2.62 1.18 9.37
CA ILE A 86 -3.01 0.68 8.05
C ILE A 86 -4.42 0.12 8.19
N SER A 87 -5.30 0.49 7.27
CA SER A 87 -6.72 0.12 7.34
C SER A 87 -7.02 -1.05 6.42
N SER A 88 -6.28 -1.19 5.31
CA SER A 88 -6.34 -2.36 4.44
C SER A 88 -4.98 -2.67 3.85
N ILE A 89 -4.72 -3.95 3.64
CA ILE A 89 -3.51 -4.43 2.97
C ILE A 89 -3.84 -5.69 2.18
N GLN A 90 -3.38 -5.74 0.94
CA GLN A 90 -3.55 -6.88 0.05
C GLN A 90 -2.30 -7.05 -0.79
N ALA A 91 -1.92 -8.29 -1.08
CA ALA A 91 -0.94 -8.59 -2.12
C ALA A 91 -1.53 -9.67 -3.02
N ILE A 92 -1.80 -9.31 -4.26
CA ILE A 92 -2.39 -10.24 -5.24
C ILE A 92 -1.25 -10.75 -6.14
N PRO A 93 -1.02 -12.07 -6.21
CA PRO A 93 -0.06 -12.62 -7.17
C PRO A 93 -0.55 -12.40 -8.60
N THR A 94 0.36 -12.06 -9.51
CA THR A 94 0.06 -11.89 -10.94
C THR A 94 0.70 -12.99 -11.78
N GLY A 95 0.28 -13.11 -13.04
CA GLY A 95 1.01 -13.89 -14.03
C GLY A 95 2.38 -13.27 -14.31
N ASP A 96 3.42 -14.10 -14.45
CA ASP A 96 4.79 -13.64 -14.69
C ASP A 96 4.94 -12.95 -16.06
N ASP A 97 4.00 -13.14 -16.98
CA ASP A 97 3.98 -12.56 -18.32
C ASP A 97 3.41 -11.13 -18.36
N LEU A 98 2.54 -10.77 -17.41
CA LEU A 98 1.84 -9.47 -17.39
C LEU A 98 2.81 -8.28 -17.28
N TYR A 99 3.93 -8.47 -16.59
CA TYR A 99 4.99 -7.50 -16.43
C TYR A 99 6.34 -8.04 -16.93
N SER A 100 6.34 -8.72 -18.09
CA SER A 100 7.52 -9.37 -18.67
C SER A 100 8.75 -8.50 -18.94
N LYS A 101 8.62 -7.16 -18.88
CA LYS A 101 9.73 -6.21 -19.02
C LYS A 101 10.30 -5.72 -17.69
N MET A 102 9.74 -6.15 -16.58
CA MET A 102 10.13 -5.74 -15.24
C MET A 102 11.26 -6.65 -14.75
N GLU A 103 12.36 -6.07 -14.29
CA GLU A 103 13.51 -6.82 -13.78
C GLU A 103 13.25 -7.32 -12.35
N SER A 104 13.99 -8.35 -11.90
CA SER A 104 13.72 -9.12 -10.68
C SER A 104 13.91 -8.38 -9.33
N ASN A 105 14.19 -7.09 -9.36
CA ASN A 105 14.32 -6.23 -8.18
C ASN A 105 13.79 -4.82 -8.47
N GLU A 106 12.83 -4.73 -9.38
CA GLU A 106 12.14 -3.49 -9.66
C GLU A 106 10.85 -3.40 -8.86
N THR A 107 10.39 -2.17 -8.68
CA THR A 107 9.04 -1.89 -8.18
C THR A 107 8.47 -0.75 -9.00
N PHE A 108 7.31 -0.97 -9.59
CA PHE A 108 6.58 0.09 -10.29
C PHE A 108 5.46 0.62 -9.41
N TRP A 109 5.21 1.92 -9.52
CA TRP A 109 4.10 2.58 -8.85
C TRP A 109 2.98 2.78 -9.85
N LEU A 110 1.75 2.51 -9.43
CA LEU A 110 0.61 2.78 -10.29
C LEU A 110 0.40 4.30 -10.42
N VAL A 111 0.62 4.83 -11.61
CA VAL A 111 0.34 6.24 -11.91
C VAL A 111 -1.15 6.44 -12.22
N ALA A 112 -1.71 5.60 -13.09
CA ALA A 112 -3.11 5.65 -13.47
C ALA A 112 -3.58 4.31 -14.04
N ARG A 113 -4.85 3.97 -13.77
CA ARG A 113 -5.59 2.93 -14.47
C ARG A 113 -6.76 3.58 -15.19
N ILE A 114 -6.71 3.63 -16.51
CA ILE A 114 -7.70 4.34 -17.33
C ILE A 114 -8.39 3.32 -18.23
N ASN A 115 -9.73 3.31 -18.20
CA ASN A 115 -10.53 2.54 -19.13
C ASN A 115 -11.05 3.47 -20.22
N TYR A 116 -10.56 3.32 -21.44
CA TYR A 116 -10.99 4.16 -22.57
C TYR A 116 -12.28 3.63 -23.19
N GLY A 117 -13.25 4.51 -23.46
CA GLY A 117 -14.47 4.18 -24.20
C GLY A 117 -15.64 3.67 -23.36
N LYS A 118 -15.64 3.93 -22.04
CA LYS A 118 -16.78 3.69 -21.15
C LYS A 118 -17.42 5.04 -20.80
N ASP A 119 -18.75 5.16 -20.94
CA ASP A 119 -19.51 6.25 -20.33
C ASP A 119 -19.58 5.96 -18.82
N ASP A 120 -19.04 6.87 -18.01
CA ASP A 120 -18.60 6.60 -16.64
C ASP A 120 -19.69 6.02 -15.72
N GLU A 121 -19.30 4.99 -14.97
CA GLU A 121 -19.61 4.93 -13.53
C GLU A 121 -18.40 4.31 -12.86
N PHE A 122 -17.44 5.16 -12.49
CA PHE A 122 -16.34 4.80 -11.62
C PHE A 122 -16.86 4.78 -10.19
N GLU A 123 -17.42 3.65 -9.75
CA GLU A 123 -17.33 3.32 -8.34
C GLU A 123 -15.91 2.77 -8.14
N TYR A 124 -14.96 3.65 -7.82
CA TYR A 124 -13.97 3.20 -6.85
C TYR A 124 -14.81 2.92 -5.61
N ASP A 125 -15.12 1.65 -5.37
CA ASP A 125 -15.74 1.28 -4.12
C ASP A 125 -14.64 1.31 -3.03
N LEU A 126 -14.08 2.51 -2.84
CA LEU A 126 -13.20 2.88 -1.72
C LEU A 126 -13.91 2.42 -0.44
N LEU A 127 -15.23 2.62 -0.41
CA LEU A 127 -16.07 2.17 0.67
C LEU A 127 -16.09 0.65 0.82
N THR A 128 -16.17 -0.18 -0.22
CA THR A 128 -16.08 -1.66 -0.08
C THR A 128 -14.72 -2.14 0.39
N ALA A 129 -13.63 -1.46 0.01
CA ALA A 129 -12.29 -1.77 0.53
C ALA A 129 -12.17 -1.50 2.05
N PHE A 130 -12.83 -0.45 2.56
CA PHE A 130 -12.83 -0.10 3.99
C PHE A 130 -14.04 -0.66 4.79
N ARG A 131 -15.11 -1.14 4.14
CA ARG A 131 -16.32 -1.72 4.79
C ARG A 131 -16.12 -3.15 5.31
N LYS A 132 -14.99 -3.78 5.04
CA LYS A 132 -14.70 -5.15 5.50
C LYS A 132 -14.11 -5.23 6.92
N PHE A 133 -14.00 -4.12 7.65
CA PHE A 133 -13.53 -4.08 9.04
C PHE A 133 -14.51 -3.36 9.97
#